data_AF-A0A496WUC1-F1
#
_entry.id   AF-A0A496WUC1-F1
#
_cell.length_a   1.000
_cell.length_b   1.000
_cell.length_c   1.000
_cell.angle_alpha   90.00
_cell.angle_beta   90.00
_cell.angle_gamma   90.00
#
_symmetry.space_group_name_H-M   'P 1'
#
loop_
_entity.id
_entity.type
_entity.pdbx_description
1 polymer ?
#
loop_
_entity_poly.entity_id
_entity_poly.type
_entity_poly.pdbx_seq_one_letter_code
_entity_poly.pdbx_strand_id
1 'polypeptide(L)'
;MIDTFKKDWFSNVRGDLLAGLVVALALIPEAIAFSIIAGVDPKVGLYASFCIAVTIAFTGGRPGMISAATAAMALLMVTLVKEHGLEYLLAATVLTGVLQIIAGFIKLGGLMRFVSRSVVTGFV
;
A
#
# COMPACT_ATOMS: atom_id res chain seq x y z
N MET A 1 23.88 -4.42 19.54
CA MET A 1 23.30 -3.47 18.55
C MET A 1 23.59 -3.91 17.11
N ILE A 2 24.85 -4.17 16.74
CA ILE A 2 25.21 -4.71 15.40
C ILE A 2 24.66 -6.13 15.18
N ASP A 3 24.72 -7.01 16.20
CA ASP A 3 24.19 -8.38 16.08
C ASP A 3 22.65 -8.44 15.98
N THR A 4 21.96 -7.48 16.58
CA THR A 4 20.50 -7.30 16.46
C THR A 4 20.13 -6.91 15.04
N PHE A 5 20.85 -5.95 14.44
CA PHE A 5 20.65 -5.54 13.05
C PHE A 5 20.89 -6.70 12.07
N LYS A 6 21.92 -7.52 12.30
CA LYS A 6 22.18 -8.71 11.48
C LYS A 6 21.09 -9.78 11.59
N LYS A 7 20.53 -9.98 12.79
CA LYS A 7 19.39 -10.89 13.01
C LYS A 7 18.09 -10.36 12.40
N ASP A 8 17.82 -9.06 12.52
CA ASP A 8 16.56 -8.50 12.06
C ASP A 8 16.50 -8.33 10.53
N TRP A 9 17.62 -7.96 9.89
CA TRP A 9 17.66 -7.70 8.45
C TRP A 9 18.13 -8.88 7.59
N PHE A 10 18.94 -9.78 8.15
CA PHE A 10 19.60 -10.84 7.39
C PHE A 10 19.42 -12.24 7.99
N SER A 11 18.45 -12.45 8.87
CA SER A 11 18.20 -13.79 9.45
C SER A 11 17.77 -14.82 8.42
N ASN A 12 17.01 -14.44 7.38
CA ASN A 12 16.46 -15.38 6.40
C ASN A 12 16.45 -14.85 4.96
N VAL A 13 17.61 -14.42 4.47
CA VAL A 13 17.76 -13.85 3.11
C VAL A 13 17.16 -14.75 2.02
N ARG A 14 17.34 -16.07 2.11
CA ARG A 14 16.78 -17.01 1.11
C ARG A 14 15.26 -17.04 1.13
N GLY A 15 14.65 -17.09 2.32
CA GLY A 15 13.20 -17.10 2.45
C GLY A 15 12.58 -15.77 2.02
N ASP A 16 13.17 -14.65 2.44
CA ASP A 16 12.67 -13.31 2.12
C ASP A 16 12.77 -13.01 0.62
N LEU A 17 13.86 -13.45 -0.03
CA LEU A 17 14.03 -13.27 -1.47
C LEU A 17 13.05 -14.13 -2.28
N LEU A 18 12.82 -15.38 -1.88
CA LEU A 18 11.83 -16.25 -2.52
C LEU A 18 10.41 -15.71 -2.32
N ALA A 19 10.05 -15.30 -1.10
CA ALA A 19 8.75 -14.72 -0.79
C ALA A 19 8.52 -13.42 -1.58
N GLY A 20 9.51 -12.52 -1.61
CA GLY A 20 9.45 -11.28 -2.36
C GLY A 20 9.26 -11.52 -3.87
N LEU A 21 9.96 -12.49 -4.45
CA LEU A 21 9.82 -12.83 -5.87
C LEU A 21 8.44 -13.40 -6.20
N VAL A 22 7.93 -14.31 -5.38
CA VAL A 22 6.58 -14.89 -5.56
C VAL A 22 5.51 -13.81 -5.47
N VAL A 23 5.60 -12.94 -4.46
CA VAL A 23 4.61 -11.87 -4.27
C VAL A 23 4.73 -10.82 -5.37
N ALA A 24 5.93 -10.45 -5.81
CA ALA A 24 6.12 -9.53 -6.92
C ALA A 24 5.46 -10.05 -8.21
N LEU A 25 5.61 -11.33 -8.52
CA LEU A 25 4.95 -11.96 -9.68
C LEU A 25 3.42 -11.97 -9.53
N ALA A 26 2.90 -12.19 -8.33
CA ALA A 26 1.46 -12.12 -8.05
C ALA A 26 0.90 -10.69 -8.17
N LEU A 27 1.67 -9.67 -7.79
CA LEU A 27 1.24 -8.26 -7.78
C LEU A 27 1.14 -7.64 -9.17
N ILE A 28 1.89 -8.13 -10.16
CA ILE A 28 1.89 -7.56 -11.52
C ILE A 28 0.48 -7.59 -12.14
N PRO A 29 -0.20 -8.74 -12.28
CA PRO A 29 -1.55 -8.77 -12.84
C PRO A 29 -2.56 -8.04 -11.96
N GLU A 30 -2.39 -8.07 -10.64
CA GLU A 30 -3.28 -7.40 -9.67
C GLU A 30 -3.25 -5.87 -9.84
N ALA A 31 -2.06 -5.27 -9.90
CA ALA A 31 -1.89 -3.84 -10.09
C ALA A 31 -2.40 -3.36 -11.46
N ILE A 32 -2.24 -4.18 -12.51
CA ILE A 32 -2.78 -3.91 -13.84
C ILE A 32 -4.32 -3.92 -13.78
N ALA A 33 -4.92 -4.95 -13.19
CA ALA A 33 -6.37 -5.07 -13.07
C ALA A 33 -6.99 -3.91 -12.29
N PHE A 34 -6.40 -3.52 -11.16
CA PHE A 34 -6.90 -2.39 -10.36
C PHE A 34 -6.76 -1.04 -11.04
N SER A 35 -5.69 -0.83 -11.83
CA SER A 35 -5.55 0.38 -12.65
C SER A 35 -6.68 0.49 -13.68
N ILE A 36 -7.01 -0.63 -14.34
CA ILE A 36 -8.09 -0.70 -15.32
C ILE A 36 -9.44 -0.44 -14.64
N ILE A 37 -9.69 -1.02 -13.46
CA ILE A 37 -10.90 -0.78 -12.68
C ILE A 37 -11.02 0.70 -12.30
N ALA A 38 -9.94 1.33 -11.85
CA ALA A 38 -9.90 2.75 -11.52
C ALA A 38 -9.96 3.69 -12.74
N GLY A 39 -9.96 3.15 -13.96
CA GLY A 39 -10.02 3.94 -15.20
C GLY A 39 -8.72 4.67 -15.56
N VAL A 40 -7.57 4.16 -15.11
CA VAL A 40 -6.24 4.75 -15.39
C VAL A 40 -5.34 3.77 -16.15
N ASP A 41 -4.27 4.30 -16.76
CA ASP A 41 -3.27 3.48 -17.44
C ASP A 41 -2.61 2.48 -16.46
N PRO A 42 -2.43 1.20 -16.83
CA PRO A 42 -1.78 0.18 -16.00
C PRO A 42 -0.43 0.56 -15.42
N LYS A 43 0.31 1.46 -16.08
CA LYS A 43 1.59 1.99 -15.58
C LYS A 43 1.42 2.67 -14.23
N VAL A 44 0.28 3.33 -13.97
CA VAL A 44 0.03 4.05 -12.71
C VAL A 44 0.02 3.08 -11.54
N GLY A 45 -0.70 1.96 -11.62
CA GLY A 45 -0.73 0.96 -10.56
C GLY A 45 0.60 0.24 -10.37
N LEU A 46 1.32 -0.05 -11.46
CA LEU A 46 2.66 -0.65 -11.37
C LEU A 46 3.66 0.29 -10.69
N TYR A 47 3.65 1.58 -11.03
CA TYR A 47 4.47 2.58 -10.36
C TYR A 47 4.08 2.75 -8.89
N ALA A 48 2.78 2.81 -8.59
CA ALA A 48 2.30 2.90 -7.21
C ALA A 48 2.77 1.69 -6.37
N SER A 49 2.59 0.47 -6.87
CA SER A 49 3.02 -0.75 -6.19
C SER A 49 4.53 -0.77 -5.95
N PHE A 50 5.33 -0.41 -6.95
CA PHE A 50 6.79 -0.34 -6.80
C PHE A 50 7.21 0.72 -5.77
N CYS A 51 6.74 1.96 -5.92
CA CYS A 51 7.13 3.07 -5.05
C CYS A 51 6.72 2.83 -3.59
N ILE A 52 5.52 2.30 -3.34
CA ILE A 52 5.05 2.01 -1.98
C ILE A 52 5.83 0.83 -1.39
N ALA A 53 6.07 -0.26 -2.13
CA ALA A 53 6.81 -1.40 -1.63
C ALA A 53 8.25 -1.02 -1.22
N VAL A 54 8.94 -0.24 -2.05
CA VAL A 54 10.28 0.28 -1.73
C VAL A 54 10.23 1.18 -0.50
N THR A 55 9.28 2.12 -0.43
CA THR A 55 9.19 3.07 0.69
C THR A 55 8.90 2.36 2.02
N ILE A 56 7.95 1.41 2.02
CA ILE A 56 7.55 0.65 3.21
C ILE A 56 8.61 -0.37 3.62
N ALA A 57 9.44 -0.89 2.71
CA ALA A 57 10.57 -1.73 3.07
C ALA A 57 11.54 -1.03 4.05
N PHE A 58 11.66 0.30 3.97
CA PHE A 58 12.50 1.09 4.88
C PHE A 58 11.74 1.73 6.05
N THR A 59 10.51 2.19 5.80
CA THR A 59 9.74 2.99 6.77
C THR A 59 8.62 2.22 7.49
N GLY A 60 8.33 1.00 7.06
CA GLY A 60 7.25 0.18 7.57
C GLY A 60 7.48 -0.30 9.00
N GLY A 61 6.42 -0.30 9.81
CA GLY A 61 6.47 -0.74 11.21
C GLY A 61 6.40 -2.26 11.42
N ARG A 62 6.09 -3.04 10.37
CA ARG A 62 5.94 -4.50 10.45
C ARG A 62 6.65 -5.21 9.28
N PRO A 63 7.85 -5.78 9.51
CA PRO A 63 8.58 -6.52 8.49
C PRO A 63 7.75 -7.67 7.90
N GLY A 64 7.89 -7.88 6.59
CA GLY A 64 7.19 -8.93 5.84
C GLY A 64 5.75 -8.58 5.40
N MET A 65 5.21 -7.42 5.80
CA MET A 65 3.91 -6.94 5.30
C MET A 65 4.09 -6.15 3.99
N ILE A 66 3.43 -6.60 2.92
CA ILE A 66 3.49 -5.95 1.61
C ILE A 66 2.46 -4.82 1.54
N SER A 67 2.87 -3.68 1.00
CA SER A 67 2.00 -2.54 0.70
C SER A 67 2.13 -2.21 -0.79
N ALA A 68 1.00 -2.19 -1.50
CA ALA A 68 0.93 -2.01 -2.95
C ALA A 68 -0.47 -1.49 -3.35
N ALA A 69 -0.77 -1.47 -4.66
CA ALA A 69 -2.12 -1.15 -5.15
C ALA A 69 -3.13 -2.24 -4.74
N THR A 70 -4.28 -1.84 -4.16
CA THR A 70 -5.35 -2.75 -3.72
C THR A 70 -6.70 -2.34 -4.29
N ALA A 71 -7.63 -3.31 -4.37
CA ALA A 71 -9.02 -3.07 -4.80
C ALA A 71 -9.71 -1.99 -3.94
N ALA A 72 -9.49 -2.04 -2.63
CA ALA A 72 -10.08 -1.12 -1.67
C ALA A 72 -9.78 0.35 -1.99
N MET A 73 -8.55 0.64 -2.45
CA MET A 73 -8.16 1.98 -2.85
C MET A 73 -8.61 2.31 -4.28
N ALA A 74 -8.48 1.36 -5.21
CA ALA A 74 -8.83 1.57 -6.62
C ALA A 74 -10.31 1.93 -6.80
N LEU A 75 -11.23 1.23 -6.12
CA LEU A 75 -12.67 1.45 -6.23
C LEU A 75 -13.10 2.85 -5.75
N LEU A 76 -12.44 3.40 -4.73
CA LEU A 76 -12.70 4.75 -4.24
C LEU A 76 -12.26 5.84 -5.23
N MET A 77 -11.28 5.52 -6.09
CA MET A 77 -10.70 6.48 -7.03
C MET A 77 -11.43 6.55 -8.38
N VAL A 78 -12.29 5.57 -8.68
CA VAL A 78 -13.00 5.47 -9.98
C VAL A 78 -13.77 6.76 -10.29
N THR A 79 -14.57 7.24 -9.34
CA THR A 79 -15.39 8.44 -9.51
C THR A 79 -14.53 9.69 -9.61
N LEU A 80 -13.48 9.80 -8.78
CA LEU A 80 -12.55 10.92 -8.81
C LEU A 80 -11.86 11.05 -10.16
N VAL A 81 -11.33 9.94 -10.70
CA VAL A 81 -10.69 9.92 -12.02
C VAL A 81 -11.68 10.25 -13.13
N LYS A 82 -12.89 9.69 -13.06
CA LYS A 82 -13.92 9.92 -14.08
C LYS A 82 -14.36 11.39 -14.14
N GLU A 83 -14.46 12.05 -12.99
CA GLU A 83 -14.97 13.43 -12.90
C GLU A 83 -13.86 14.49 -13.02
N HIS A 84 -12.66 14.23 -12.49
CA HIS A 84 -11.60 15.23 -12.35
C HIS A 84 -10.27 14.84 -13.01
N GLY A 85 -10.16 13.62 -13.53
CA GLY A 85 -8.97 13.12 -14.22
C GLY A 85 -7.85 12.61 -13.30
N LEU A 86 -6.75 12.18 -13.92
CA LEU A 86 -5.62 11.53 -13.26
C LEU A 86 -4.83 12.48 -12.34
N GLU A 87 -4.76 13.77 -12.67
CA GLU A 87 -4.03 14.77 -11.87
C GLU A 87 -4.61 14.90 -10.47
N TYR A 88 -5.94 14.84 -10.35
CA TYR A 88 -6.64 14.88 -9.06
C TYR A 88 -6.43 13.60 -8.24
N LEU A 89 -6.28 12.44 -8.89
CA LEU A 89 -5.87 11.21 -8.21
C LEU A 89 -4.47 11.37 -7.60
N LEU A 90 -3.51 11.95 -8.34
CA LEU A 90 -2.16 12.22 -7.84
C LEU A 90 -2.18 13.23 -6.67
N ALA A 91 -2.96 14.30 -6.77
CA ALA A 91 -3.13 15.25 -5.68
C ALA A 91 -3.75 14.59 -4.43
N ALA A 92 -4.82 13.80 -4.61
CA ALA A 92 -5.50 13.10 -3.53
C ALA A 92 -4.60 12.05 -2.85
N THR A 93 -3.77 11.33 -3.61
CA THR A 93 -2.81 10.36 -3.05
C THR A 93 -1.71 11.03 -2.23
N VAL A 94 -1.17 12.16 -2.70
CA VAL A 94 -0.22 12.97 -1.89
C VAL A 94 -0.89 13.45 -0.61
N LEU A 95 -2.10 14.01 -0.70
CA LEU A 95 -2.87 14.46 0.45
C LEU A 95 -3.12 13.31 1.43
N THR A 96 -3.49 12.13 0.92
CA THR A 96 -3.71 10.92 1.73
C THR A 96 -2.45 10.54 2.51
N GLY A 97 -1.28 10.58 1.86
CA GLY A 97 0.01 10.32 2.53
C GLY A 97 0.31 11.32 3.65
N VAL A 98 0.07 12.61 3.40
CA VAL A 98 0.22 13.66 4.44
C VAL A 98 -0.70 13.41 5.62
N LEU A 99 -1.98 13.10 5.37
CA LEU A 99 -2.95 12.79 6.42
C LEU A 99 -2.53 11.54 7.22
N GLN A 100 -2.01 10.50 6.55
CA GLN A 100 -1.50 9.30 7.22
C GLN A 100 -0.31 9.60 8.12
N ILE A 101 0.64 10.44 7.67
CA ILE A 101 1.80 10.86 8.49
C ILE A 101 1.33 11.64 9.72
N ILE A 102 0.40 12.58 9.54
CA ILE A 102 -0.18 13.35 10.66
C ILE A 102 -0.85 12.41 11.64
N ALA A 103 -1.73 11.51 11.17
CA ALA A 103 -2.42 10.53 12.00
C ALA A 103 -1.45 9.62 12.78
N GLY A 104 -0.32 9.25 12.17
CA GLY A 104 0.77 8.54 12.84
C GLY A 104 1.42 9.37 13.95
N PHE A 105 1.68 10.66 13.69
CA PHE A 105 2.29 11.59 14.65
C PHE A 105 1.44 11.78 15.91
N ILE A 106 0.12 11.92 15.74
CA ILE A 106 -0.84 12.01 16.85
C ILE A 106 -1.29 10.63 17.40
N LYS A 107 -0.63 9.53 16.97
CA LYS A 107 -0.82 8.16 17.45
C LYS A 107 -2.27 7.65 17.35
N LEU A 108 -2.99 7.99 16.28
CA LEU A 108 -4.37 7.56 16.07
C LEU A 108 -4.56 6.06 15.82
N GLY A 109 -3.48 5.29 15.65
CA GLY A 109 -3.56 3.84 15.41
C GLY A 109 -4.34 3.10 16.50
N GLY A 110 -4.28 3.56 17.75
CA GLY A 110 -5.05 2.99 18.86
C GLY A 110 -6.56 3.25 18.77
N LEU A 111 -7.03 4.21 17.98
CA LEU A 111 -8.46 4.49 17.78
C LEU A 111 -9.10 3.56 16.76
N MET A 112 -8.31 2.87 15.92
CA MET A 112 -8.84 1.90 14.95
C MET A 112 -9.66 0.78 15.62
N ARG A 113 -9.44 0.51 16.91
CA ARG A 113 -10.24 -0.45 17.70
C ARG A 113 -11.71 -0.05 17.89
N PHE A 114 -12.03 1.23 17.71
CA PHE A 114 -13.39 1.75 17.83
C PHE A 114 -14.18 1.67 16.53
N VAL A 115 -13.53 1.35 15.39
CA VAL A 115 -14.23 1.10 14.14
C VAL A 115 -15.02 -0.21 14.27
N SER A 116 -16.33 -0.13 14.08
CA SER A 116 -17.21 -1.29 14.22
C SER A 116 -16.85 -2.39 13.23
N ARG A 117 -16.84 -3.65 13.70
CA ARG A 117 -16.63 -4.82 12.84
C ARG A 117 -17.64 -4.85 11.69
N SER A 118 -18.90 -4.47 11.93
CA SER A 118 -19.95 -4.44 10.91
C SER A 118 -19.62 -3.51 9.74
N VAL A 119 -18.94 -2.38 10.00
CA VAL A 119 -18.52 -1.45 8.94
C VAL A 119 -17.37 -2.05 8.14
N VAL A 120 -16.39 -2.64 8.82
CA VAL A 120 -15.26 -3.30 8.14
C VAL A 120 -15.74 -4.48 7.29
N THR A 121 -16.62 -5.34 7.81
CA THR A 121 -17.17 -6.48 7.07
C THR A 121 -18.13 -6.07 5.97
N GLY A 122 -18.80 -4.91 6.09
CA GLY A 122 -19.65 -4.40 5.01
C GLY A 122 -18.87 -3.71 3.90
N PHE A 123 -17.65 -3.26 4.19
CA PHE A 123 -16.73 -2.69 3.20
C PHE A 123 -15.97 -3.76 2.40
N VAL A 124 -15.69 -4.92 3.01
CA VAL A 124 -15.08 -6.10 2.37
C VAL A 124 -16.09 -6.82 1.50
#